data_AF-A0A1C6QLZ0-F1
#
_entry.id   AF-A0A1C6QLZ0-F1
#
_cell.length_a   1.000
_cell.length_b   1.000
_cell.length_c   1.000
_cell.angle_alpha   90.00
_cell.angle_beta   90.00
_cell.angle_gamma   90.00
#
_symmetry.space_group_name_H-M   'P 1'
#
loop_
_entity.id
_entity.type
_entity.pdbx_description
1 polymer ?
#
loop_
_entity_poly.entity_id
_entity_poly.type
_entity_poly.pdbx_seq_one_letter_code
_entity_poly.pdbx_strand_id
1 'polypeptide(L)'
;MTEVTSPVHYKTAWEDPATRRAWRRTAMFRCAAALGCVPAFFAWLFAVVMTPVWLLVLWMPVLFAGIWYALLAVAGAASLTGIRRVLRVYPWQAGLAEVRSKKNGSTQFLVPDPERPEKTVGLEYGGGIGTGRHFWVRAVKSGQVTAAWFAGDPRYVGVVATPGPRNLLRVAQREATDWRMSPRKRGVSPEARARARAAGARVGEN
;
A
#
# COMPACT_ATOMS: atom_id res chain seq x y z
N MET A 1 29.06 3.89 10.38
CA MET A 1 28.53 5.23 10.08
C MET A 1 27.93 5.20 8.69
N THR A 2 26.61 5.01 8.57
CA THR A 2 25.91 5.06 7.28
C THR A 2 25.67 6.51 6.90
N GLU A 3 26.31 6.93 5.82
CA GLU A 3 26.11 8.19 5.12
C GLU A 3 24.62 8.44 4.94
N VAL A 4 24.08 9.40 5.70
CA VAL A 4 22.72 9.90 5.51
C VAL A 4 22.80 10.77 4.26
N THR A 5 22.65 10.16 3.08
CA THR A 5 22.48 10.90 1.83
C THR A 5 21.38 11.93 2.06
N SER A 6 21.76 13.20 2.09
CA SER A 6 20.84 14.33 2.16
C SER A 6 19.78 14.14 1.08
N PRO A 7 18.48 14.32 1.41
CA PRO A 7 17.43 14.11 0.43
C PRO A 7 17.63 15.15 -0.68
N VAL A 8 18.00 14.68 -1.87
CA VAL A 8 17.87 15.48 -3.09
C VAL A 8 16.41 15.91 -3.16
N HIS A 9 16.15 17.21 -3.06
CA HIS A 9 14.81 17.78 -3.03
C HIS A 9 14.18 17.66 -4.42
N TYR A 10 13.58 16.50 -4.70
CA TYR A 10 12.74 16.30 -5.86
C TYR A 10 11.37 16.95 -5.65
N LYS A 11 10.79 17.51 -6.71
CA LYS A 11 9.46 18.14 -6.65
C LYS A 11 8.38 17.10 -6.36
N THR A 12 8.59 15.87 -6.82
CA THR A 12 7.71 14.73 -6.57
C THR A 12 8.51 13.49 -6.16
N ALA A 13 7.92 12.63 -5.32
CA ALA A 13 8.56 11.39 -4.89
C ALA A 13 8.84 10.44 -6.08
N TRP A 14 8.09 10.58 -7.18
CA TRP A 14 8.27 9.80 -8.40
C TRP A 14 9.50 10.18 -9.24
N GLU A 15 10.02 11.40 -9.09
CA GLU A 15 11.21 11.87 -9.81
C GLU A 15 12.49 11.17 -9.34
N ASP A 16 12.50 10.67 -8.10
CA ASP A 16 13.61 9.90 -7.56
C ASP A 16 13.78 8.55 -8.30
N PRO A 17 14.96 8.29 -8.91
CA PRO A 17 15.24 7.04 -9.60
C PRO A 17 15.25 5.82 -8.67
N ALA A 18 15.57 5.97 -7.38
CA ALA A 18 15.49 4.86 -6.41
C ALA A 18 14.03 4.43 -6.21
N THR A 19 13.12 5.40 -6.04
CA THR A 19 11.68 5.17 -5.94
C THR A 19 11.12 4.44 -7.17
N ARG A 20 11.50 4.87 -8.39
CA ARG A 20 11.05 4.19 -9.61
C ARG A 20 11.55 2.75 -9.71
N ARG A 21 12.80 2.49 -9.31
CA ARG A 21 13.38 1.13 -9.29
C ARG A 21 12.65 0.23 -8.30
N ALA A 22 12.40 0.72 -7.08
CA ALA A 22 11.65 -0.01 -6.07
C ALA A 22 10.23 -0.33 -6.56
N TRP A 23 9.53 0.66 -7.13
CA TRP A 23 8.19 0.46 -7.68
C TRP A 23 8.19 -0.54 -8.83
N ARG A 24 9.12 -0.44 -9.79
CA ARG A 24 9.23 -1.37 -10.93
C ARG A 24 9.46 -2.80 -10.46
N ARG A 25 10.30 -3.02 -9.46
CA ARG A 25 10.56 -4.35 -8.90
C ARG A 25 9.28 -4.96 -8.33
N THR A 26 8.56 -4.21 -7.49
CA THR A 26 7.29 -4.67 -6.92
C THR A 26 6.22 -4.87 -8.01
N ALA A 27 6.18 -3.98 -9.00
CA ALA A 27 5.27 -4.09 -10.13
C ALA A 27 5.54 -5.34 -10.97
N MET A 28 6.80 -5.63 -11.29
CA MET A 28 7.16 -6.81 -12.04
C MET A 28 6.72 -8.09 -11.33
N PHE A 29 7.00 -8.24 -10.03
CA PHE A 29 6.57 -9.41 -9.27
C PHE A 29 5.05 -9.56 -9.22
N ARG A 30 4.29 -8.48 -9.00
CA ARG A 30 2.83 -8.55 -8.91
C ARG A 30 2.15 -8.74 -10.26
N CYS A 31 2.65 -8.10 -11.31
CA CYS A 31 2.16 -8.29 -12.67
C CYS A 31 2.49 -9.69 -13.18
N ALA A 32 3.70 -10.21 -12.91
CA ALA A 32 4.06 -11.58 -13.26
C ALA A 32 3.17 -12.60 -12.54
N ALA A 33 2.88 -12.40 -11.25
CA ALA A 33 1.94 -13.24 -10.52
C ALA A 33 0.53 -13.21 -11.13
N ALA A 34 0.02 -12.02 -11.47
CA ALA A 34 -1.29 -11.87 -12.11
C ALA A 34 -1.35 -12.52 -13.50
N LEU A 35 -0.30 -12.34 -14.32
CA LEU A 35 -0.19 -12.98 -15.62
C LEU A 35 -0.06 -14.50 -15.49
N GLY A 36 0.65 -15.00 -14.48
CA GLY A 36 0.79 -16.42 -14.17
C GLY A 36 -0.52 -17.11 -13.79
N CYS A 37 -1.52 -16.36 -13.29
CA CYS A 37 -2.84 -16.92 -13.00
C CYS A 37 -3.57 -17.39 -14.28
N VAL A 38 -3.31 -16.76 -15.44
CA VAL A 38 -3.97 -17.12 -16.71
C VAL A 38 -3.58 -18.53 -17.18
N PRO A 39 -2.29 -18.85 -17.41
CA PRO A 39 -1.91 -20.21 -17.80
C PRO A 39 -2.20 -21.23 -16.69
N ALA A 40 -2.12 -20.84 -15.41
CA ALA A 40 -2.50 -21.71 -14.30
C ALA A 40 -3.99 -22.11 -14.36
N PHE A 41 -4.88 -21.18 -14.74
CA PHE A 41 -6.29 -21.49 -14.94
C PHE A 41 -6.51 -22.47 -16.10
N PHE A 42 -5.84 -22.26 -17.24
CA PHE A 42 -5.93 -23.20 -18.38
C PHE A 42 -5.35 -24.58 -18.05
N ALA A 43 -4.24 -24.64 -17.31
CA ALA A 43 -3.66 -25.89 -16.84
C ALA A 43 -4.61 -26.63 -15.88
N TRP A 44 -5.27 -25.90 -14.97
CA TRP A 44 -6.30 -26.47 -14.11
C TRP A 44 -7.49 -27.00 -14.92
N LEU A 45 -7.99 -26.23 -15.90
CA LEU A 45 -9.10 -26.64 -16.76
C LEU A 45 -8.75 -27.92 -17.54
N PHE A 46 -7.54 -27.97 -18.10
CA PHE A 46 -7.02 -29.16 -18.78
C PHE A 46 -6.98 -30.37 -17.85
N ALA A 47 -6.47 -30.19 -16.62
CA ALA A 47 -6.43 -31.27 -15.63
C ALA A 47 -7.82 -31.79 -15.27
N VAL A 48 -8.80 -30.90 -15.10
CA VAL A 48 -10.20 -31.28 -14.83
C VAL A 48 -10.76 -32.13 -15.97
N VAL A 49 -10.58 -31.70 -17.22
CA VAL A 49 -11.07 -32.42 -18.42
C VAL A 49 -10.42 -33.78 -18.58
N MET A 50 -9.14 -33.93 -18.22
CA MET A 50 -8.39 -35.19 -18.34
C MET A 50 -8.63 -36.15 -17.18
N THR A 51 -9.33 -35.73 -16.13
CA THR A 51 -9.56 -36.57 -14.94
C THR A 51 -11.02 -37.05 -14.83
N PRO A 52 -11.24 -38.25 -14.26
CA PRO A 52 -12.58 -38.75 -13.95
C PRO A 52 -13.42 -37.75 -13.13
N VAL A 53 -14.73 -37.71 -13.40
CA VAL A 53 -15.69 -36.75 -12.79
C VAL A 53 -15.68 -36.79 -11.24
N TRP A 54 -15.43 -37.95 -10.62
CA TRP A 54 -15.38 -38.05 -9.16
C TRP A 54 -14.22 -37.24 -8.53
N LEU A 55 -13.13 -36.99 -9.28
CA LEU A 55 -12.02 -36.14 -8.83
C LEU A 55 -12.37 -34.65 -8.83
N LEU A 56 -13.51 -34.25 -9.42
CA LEU A 56 -13.95 -32.86 -9.44
C LEU A 56 -14.12 -32.28 -8.03
N VAL A 57 -14.49 -33.13 -7.06
CA VAL A 57 -14.55 -32.74 -5.63
C VAL A 57 -13.19 -32.29 -5.10
N LEU A 58 -12.08 -32.87 -5.56
CA LEU A 58 -10.72 -32.46 -5.19
C LEU A 58 -10.27 -31.21 -5.96
N TRP A 59 -10.71 -31.04 -7.21
CA TRP A 59 -10.37 -29.88 -8.03
C TRP A 59 -11.09 -28.59 -7.62
N MET A 60 -12.27 -28.69 -7.01
CA MET A 60 -13.04 -27.53 -6.55
C MET A 60 -12.29 -26.68 -5.49
N PRO A 61 -11.73 -27.24 -4.40
CA PRO A 61 -10.87 -26.49 -3.48
C PRO A 61 -9.67 -25.83 -4.16
N VAL A 62 -9.05 -26.50 -5.14
CA VAL A 62 -7.93 -25.95 -5.92
C VAL A 62 -8.37 -24.73 -6.72
N LEU A 63 -9.55 -24.78 -7.35
CA LEU A 63 -10.14 -23.65 -8.06
C LEU A 63 -10.41 -22.48 -7.12
N PHE A 64 -11.05 -22.72 -5.97
CA PHE A 64 -11.33 -21.65 -5.00
C PHE A 64 -10.05 -20.99 -4.49
N ALA A 65 -9.02 -21.78 -4.19
CA ALA A 65 -7.71 -21.25 -3.83
C ALA A 65 -7.10 -20.44 -4.98
N GLY A 66 -7.17 -20.95 -6.22
CA GLY A 66 -6.68 -20.26 -7.42
C GLY A 66 -7.37 -18.92 -7.66
N ILE A 67 -8.71 -18.87 -7.58
CA ILE A 67 -9.51 -17.64 -7.67
C ILE A 67 -9.09 -16.67 -6.56
N TRP A 68 -8.96 -17.15 -5.32
CA TRP A 68 -8.52 -16.32 -4.21
C TRP A 68 -7.14 -15.68 -4.46
N TYR A 69 -6.16 -16.47 -4.92
CA TYR A 69 -4.84 -15.94 -5.28
C TYR A 69 -4.88 -14.97 -6.46
N ALA A 70 -5.71 -15.22 -7.48
CA ALA A 70 -5.90 -14.31 -8.60
C ALA A 70 -6.48 -12.96 -8.13
N LEU A 71 -7.48 -12.98 -7.25
CA LEU A 71 -8.03 -11.78 -6.62
C LEU A 71 -6.97 -11.01 -5.83
N LEU A 72 -6.14 -11.71 -5.05
CA LEU A 72 -5.02 -11.09 -4.33
C LEU A 72 -3.99 -10.46 -5.28
N ALA A 73 -3.69 -11.11 -6.41
CA ALA A 73 -2.78 -10.60 -7.42
C ALA A 73 -3.33 -9.32 -8.09
N VAL A 74 -4.61 -9.33 -8.47
CA VAL A 74 -5.31 -8.16 -9.04
C VAL A 74 -5.38 -7.01 -8.02
N ALA A 75 -5.76 -7.28 -6.78
CA ALA A 75 -5.76 -6.27 -5.72
C ALA A 75 -4.35 -5.71 -5.46
N GLY A 76 -3.34 -6.57 -5.49
CA GLY A 76 -1.94 -6.20 -5.41
C GLY A 76 -1.50 -5.27 -6.55
N ALA A 77 -1.92 -5.55 -7.78
CA ALA A 77 -1.66 -4.71 -8.95
C ALA A 77 -2.41 -3.36 -8.87
N ALA A 78 -3.68 -3.37 -8.45
CA ALA A 78 -4.46 -2.15 -8.24
C ALA A 78 -3.85 -1.26 -7.15
N SER A 79 -3.31 -1.84 -6.07
CA SER A 79 -2.64 -1.04 -5.03
C SER A 79 -1.39 -0.32 -5.55
N LEU A 80 -0.68 -0.88 -6.56
CA LEU A 80 0.50 -0.26 -7.15
C LEU A 80 0.17 0.98 -7.98
N THR A 81 -0.97 0.98 -8.67
CA THR A 81 -1.44 2.16 -9.40
C THR A 81 -1.80 3.28 -8.42
N GLY A 82 -2.42 2.93 -7.28
CA GLY A 82 -2.64 3.85 -6.16
C GLY A 82 -1.34 4.44 -5.61
N ILE A 83 -0.32 3.60 -5.35
CA ILE A 83 1.01 4.06 -4.92
C ILE A 83 1.60 5.04 -5.93
N ARG A 84 1.57 4.70 -7.23
CA ARG A 84 2.10 5.55 -8.29
C ARG A 84 1.38 6.90 -8.38
N ARG A 85 0.06 6.93 -8.17
CA ARG A 85 -0.71 8.19 -8.16
C ARG A 85 -0.25 9.10 -7.01
N VAL A 86 -0.13 8.57 -5.80
CA VAL A 86 0.34 9.36 -4.64
C VAL A 86 1.75 9.90 -4.86
N LEU A 87 2.69 9.05 -5.31
CA LEU A 87 4.09 9.45 -5.52
C LEU A 87 4.28 10.51 -6.60
N ARG A 88 3.34 10.63 -7.55
CA ARG A 88 3.36 11.66 -8.59
C ARG A 88 2.87 13.02 -8.09
N VAL A 89 2.13 13.06 -6.99
CA VAL A 89 1.52 14.29 -6.45
C VAL A 89 2.36 14.85 -5.31
N TYR A 90 2.92 13.99 -4.47
CA TYR A 90 3.59 14.40 -3.24
C TYR A 90 5.10 14.12 -3.28
N PRO A 91 5.94 15.03 -2.76
CA PRO A 91 7.36 14.78 -2.54
C PRO A 91 7.58 13.83 -1.34
N TRP A 92 8.79 13.26 -1.26
CA TRP A 92 9.20 12.50 -0.07
C TRP A 92 9.48 13.42 1.11
N GLN A 93 9.00 13.03 2.27
CA GLN A 93 9.28 13.65 3.57
C GLN A 93 10.06 12.62 4.40
N ALA A 94 11.38 12.80 4.47
CA ALA A 94 12.27 11.87 5.15
C ALA A 94 12.12 12.00 6.68
N GLY A 95 12.01 10.87 7.37
CA GLY A 95 11.98 10.81 8.84
C GLY A 95 10.71 11.36 9.49
N LEU A 96 9.68 11.70 8.71
CA LEU A 96 8.47 12.34 9.22
C LEU A 96 7.48 11.34 9.85
N ALA A 97 7.49 10.08 9.38
CA ALA A 97 6.59 9.06 9.90
C ALA A 97 7.26 8.29 11.04
N GLU A 98 6.84 8.52 12.27
CA GLU A 98 7.19 7.68 13.42
C GLU A 98 6.37 6.38 13.34
N VAL A 99 7.03 5.24 13.55
CA VAL A 99 6.38 3.94 13.41
C VAL A 99 6.22 3.27 14.76
N ARG A 100 4.99 2.94 15.13
CA ARG A 100 4.65 2.26 16.38
C ARG A 100 3.94 0.93 16.14
N SER A 101 4.26 -0.07 16.95
CA SER A 101 3.46 -1.30 17.02
C SER A 101 2.30 -1.10 17.98
N LYS A 102 1.08 -1.45 17.57
CA LYS A 102 -0.06 -1.54 18.49
C LYS A 102 -0.14 -2.91 19.16
N LYS A 103 -0.81 -2.98 20.32
CA LYS A 103 -1.03 -4.21 21.11
C LYS A 103 -1.82 -5.28 20.33
N ASN A 104 -2.68 -4.87 19.39
CA ASN A 104 -3.41 -5.77 18.50
C ASN A 104 -2.55 -6.37 17.36
N GLY A 105 -1.24 -6.06 17.33
CA GLY A 105 -0.33 -6.53 16.30
C GLY A 105 -0.39 -5.77 14.98
N SER A 106 -1.16 -4.68 14.89
CA SER A 106 -1.12 -3.75 13.75
C SER A 106 0.02 -2.74 13.90
N THR A 107 0.40 -2.12 12.78
CA THR A 107 1.39 -1.04 12.71
C THR A 107 0.65 0.28 12.59
N GLN A 108 1.07 1.27 13.36
CA GLN A 108 0.58 2.64 13.27
C GLN A 108 1.72 3.56 12.83
N PHE A 109 1.46 4.36 11.81
CA PHE A 109 2.36 5.41 11.34
C PHE A 109 1.83 6.75 11.81
N LEU A 110 2.58 7.44 12.65
CA LEU A 110 2.24 8.77 13.15
C LEU A 110 2.93 9.81 12.27
N VAL A 111 2.14 10.67 11.65
CA VAL A 111 2.63 11.74 10.78
C VAL A 111 2.01 13.06 11.23
N PRO A 112 2.78 14.14 11.41
CA PRO A 112 2.24 15.47 11.75
C PRO A 112 1.32 16.00 10.63
N ASP A 113 0.24 16.67 11.03
CA ASP A 113 -0.68 17.32 10.10
C ASP A 113 0.00 18.55 9.47
N PRO A 114 0.08 18.64 8.13
CA PRO A 114 0.72 19.77 7.46
C PRO A 114 0.10 21.13 7.76
N GLU A 115 -1.19 21.19 8.12
CA GLU A 115 -1.87 22.45 8.49
C GLU A 115 -1.83 22.72 10.00
N ARG A 116 -1.54 21.69 10.82
CA ARG A 116 -1.49 21.78 12.28
C ARG A 116 -0.35 20.89 12.82
N PRO A 117 0.92 21.34 12.75
CA PRO A 117 2.07 20.51 13.12
C PRO A 117 2.02 19.99 14.56
N GLU A 118 1.29 20.68 15.44
CA GLU A 118 0.95 20.28 16.82
C GLU A 118 0.19 18.94 16.90
N LYS A 119 -0.51 18.55 15.83
CA LYS A 119 -1.39 17.38 15.79
C LYS A 119 -0.78 16.29 14.93
N THR A 120 -0.60 15.11 15.52
CA THR A 120 -0.21 13.90 14.78
C THR A 120 -1.43 13.11 14.34
N VAL A 121 -1.41 12.65 13.10
CA VAL A 121 -2.44 11.80 12.51
C VAL A 121 -1.89 10.39 12.39
N GLY A 122 -2.56 9.45 13.04
CA GLY A 122 -2.22 8.03 12.98
C GLY A 122 -2.84 7.34 11.77
N LEU A 123 -2.01 6.77 10.91
CA LEU A 123 -2.39 5.90 9.82
C LEU A 123 -2.15 4.45 10.22
N GLU A 124 -3.21 3.65 10.24
CA GLU A 124 -3.12 2.24 10.64
C GLU A 124 -2.89 1.33 9.44
N TYR A 125 -2.06 0.30 9.66
CA TYR A 125 -1.83 -0.77 8.70
C TYR A 125 -1.74 -2.12 9.41
N GLY A 126 -2.46 -3.12 8.89
CA GLY A 126 -2.52 -4.44 9.48
C GLY A 126 -3.65 -4.60 10.51
N GLY A 127 -3.68 -5.74 11.19
CA GLY A 127 -4.75 -6.12 12.13
C GLY A 127 -5.81 -7.06 11.54
N GLY A 128 -5.70 -7.40 10.24
CA GLY A 128 -6.48 -8.46 9.60
C GLY A 128 -5.76 -9.81 9.61
N ILE A 129 -6.50 -10.90 9.36
CA ILE A 129 -5.95 -12.26 9.24
C ILE A 129 -4.83 -12.27 8.18
N GLY A 130 -3.67 -12.83 8.52
CA GLY A 130 -2.50 -12.93 7.62
C GLY A 130 -1.59 -11.70 7.55
N THR A 131 -2.01 -10.54 8.08
CA THR A 131 -1.20 -9.30 8.03
C THR A 131 0.10 -9.37 8.82
N GLY A 132 0.19 -10.27 9.82
CA GLY A 132 1.38 -10.48 10.65
C GLY A 132 2.64 -10.95 9.91
N ARG A 133 2.50 -11.55 8.72
CA ARG A 133 3.65 -12.00 7.91
C ARG A 133 4.23 -10.89 7.02
N HIS A 134 3.51 -9.77 6.87
CA HIS A 134 3.96 -8.66 6.04
C HIS A 134 5.24 -8.03 6.60
N PHE A 135 6.12 -7.58 5.70
CA PHE A 135 7.40 -6.96 6.04
C PHE A 135 7.25 -5.88 7.11
N TRP A 136 6.32 -4.95 6.93
CA TRP A 136 6.12 -3.82 7.86
C TRP A 136 5.72 -4.26 9.26
N VAL A 137 4.80 -5.22 9.41
CA VAL A 137 4.40 -5.71 10.73
C VAL A 137 5.57 -6.40 11.43
N ARG A 138 6.35 -7.21 10.69
CA ARG A 138 7.53 -7.89 11.25
C ARG A 138 8.65 -6.93 11.63
N ALA A 139 9.02 -6.03 10.71
CA ALA A 139 10.12 -5.09 10.90
C ALA A 139 9.87 -4.08 12.03
N VAL A 140 8.61 -3.69 12.23
CA VAL A 140 8.22 -2.80 13.34
C VAL A 140 8.19 -3.57 14.66
N LYS A 141 7.63 -4.79 14.67
CA LYS A 141 7.65 -5.64 15.88
C LYS A 141 9.06 -5.98 16.34
N SER A 142 10.00 -6.16 15.41
CA SER A 142 11.41 -6.43 15.72
C SER A 142 12.22 -5.18 16.04
N GLY A 143 11.61 -3.98 16.01
CA GLY A 143 12.31 -2.71 16.21
C GLY A 143 13.30 -2.33 15.09
N GLN A 144 13.29 -3.06 13.97
CA GLN A 144 14.19 -2.81 12.84
C GLN A 144 13.84 -1.50 12.11
N VAL A 145 12.59 -1.05 12.21
CA VAL A 145 12.11 0.19 11.60
C VAL A 145 11.37 1.03 12.63
N THR A 146 11.97 2.15 13.01
CA THR A 146 11.41 3.13 13.95
C THR A 146 10.97 4.42 13.25
N ALA A 147 11.55 4.73 12.09
CA ALA A 147 11.20 5.86 11.25
C ALA A 147 11.01 5.43 9.79
N ALA A 148 10.03 6.03 9.13
CA ALA A 148 9.74 5.82 7.73
C ALA A 148 9.70 7.14 6.96
N TRP A 149 9.97 7.06 5.65
CA TRP A 149 9.73 8.16 4.73
C TRP A 149 8.25 8.18 4.37
N PHE A 150 7.67 9.36 4.27
CA PHE A 150 6.25 9.54 3.96
C PHE A 150 6.07 10.41 2.71
N ALA A 151 5.12 10.05 1.85
CA ALA A 151 4.68 10.88 0.74
C ALA A 151 3.16 10.83 0.67
N GLY A 152 2.48 11.96 0.85
CA GLY A 152 1.02 12.01 0.86
C GLY A 152 0.45 13.12 1.73
N ASP A 153 -0.85 13.02 1.99
CA ASP A 153 -1.52 13.78 3.05
C ASP A 153 -2.02 12.77 4.10
N PRO A 154 -1.54 12.82 5.35
CA PRO A 154 -1.88 11.83 6.36
C PRO A 154 -3.37 11.85 6.76
N ARG A 155 -4.09 12.91 6.40
CA ARG A 155 -5.54 13.03 6.60
C ARG A 155 -6.35 12.21 5.61
N TYR A 156 -5.74 11.78 4.50
CA TYR A 156 -6.40 11.02 3.44
C TYR A 156 -5.65 9.75 3.09
N VAL A 157 -4.54 9.89 2.36
CA VAL A 157 -3.79 8.80 1.76
C VAL A 157 -2.33 9.17 1.67
N GLY A 158 -1.46 8.20 1.90
CA GLY A 158 -0.04 8.33 1.74
C GLY A 158 0.64 7.03 1.34
N VAL A 159 1.93 7.15 1.09
CA VAL A 159 2.84 6.05 0.87
C VAL A 159 3.95 6.17 1.90
N VAL A 160 4.19 5.07 2.60
CA VAL A 160 5.36 4.93 3.49
C VAL A 160 6.41 4.06 2.81
N ALA A 161 7.67 4.38 3.07
CA ALA A 161 8.82 3.63 2.61
C ALA A 161 9.87 3.52 3.72
N THR A 162 10.63 2.43 3.71
CA THR A 162 11.87 2.39 4.49
C THR A 162 12.89 3.34 3.87
N PRO A 163 13.82 3.91 4.66
CA PRO A 163 14.87 4.79 4.14
C PRO A 163 15.57 4.20 2.90
N GLY A 164 15.85 5.06 1.89
CA GLY A 164 16.40 4.60 0.60
C GLY A 164 15.32 4.06 -0.37
N PRO A 165 14.23 4.82 -0.53
CA PRO A 165 12.83 4.39 -0.62
C PRO A 165 12.61 2.95 -1.11
N ARG A 166 12.56 2.02 -0.15
CA ARG A 166 12.23 0.60 -0.38
C ARG A 166 10.94 0.22 0.33
N ASN A 167 10.42 -0.97 0.01
CA ASN A 167 9.26 -1.57 0.68
C ASN A 167 8.03 -0.65 0.69
N LEU A 168 7.71 -0.08 -0.47
CA LEU A 168 6.60 0.87 -0.64
C LEU A 168 5.28 0.26 -0.13
N LEU A 169 4.62 0.99 0.76
CA LEU A 169 3.33 0.60 1.31
C LEU A 169 2.37 1.79 1.21
N ARG A 170 1.21 1.56 0.61
CA ARG A 170 0.10 2.51 0.64
C ARG A 170 -0.60 2.43 1.98
N VAL A 171 -0.74 3.57 2.63
CA VAL A 171 -1.48 3.75 3.88
C VAL A 171 -2.58 4.77 3.64
N ALA A 172 -3.74 4.59 4.24
CA ALA A 172 -4.87 5.48 4.06
C ALA A 172 -5.73 5.52 5.31
N GLN A 173 -6.36 6.67 5.55
CA GLN A 173 -7.50 6.73 6.45
C GLN A 173 -8.66 5.96 5.83
N ARG A 174 -9.40 5.23 6.64
CA ARG A 174 -10.51 4.40 6.15
C ARG A 174 -11.55 5.24 5.40
N GLU A 175 -11.84 6.45 5.90
CA GLU A 175 -12.73 7.44 5.28
C GLU A 175 -12.33 7.81 3.84
N ALA A 176 -11.03 7.76 3.52
CA ALA A 176 -10.52 8.15 2.21
C ALA A 176 -10.59 7.03 1.16
N THR A 177 -10.86 5.80 1.56
CA THR A 177 -10.86 4.62 0.67
C THR A 177 -12.12 3.77 0.74
N ASP A 178 -12.76 3.67 1.92
CA ASP A 178 -13.94 2.83 2.12
C ASP A 178 -15.17 3.52 1.54
N TRP A 179 -15.84 2.86 0.59
CA TRP A 179 -17.05 3.39 -0.05
C TRP A 179 -18.24 3.47 0.92
N ARG A 180 -18.22 2.66 1.99
CA ARG A 180 -19.27 2.59 3.01
C ARG A 180 -19.20 3.74 4.02
N MET A 181 -18.10 4.47 4.06
CA MET A 181 -17.92 5.61 4.95
C MET A 181 -18.12 6.93 4.22
N SER A 182 -18.66 7.92 4.95
CA SER A 182 -18.78 9.28 4.46
C SER A 182 -17.37 9.89 4.30
N PRO A 183 -17.04 10.46 3.13
CA PRO A 183 -15.77 11.13 2.95
C PRO A 183 -15.62 12.32 3.90
N ARG A 184 -14.39 12.57 4.36
CA ARG A 184 -14.10 13.71 5.23
C ARG A 184 -14.46 15.05 4.55
N LYS A 185 -15.33 15.83 5.19
CA LYS A 185 -15.83 17.13 4.69
C LYS A 185 -15.26 18.37 5.42
N ARG A 186 -14.85 18.23 6.69
CA ARG A 186 -14.48 19.37 7.54
C ARG A 186 -12.96 19.48 7.75
N GLY A 187 -12.48 20.70 7.93
CA GLY A 187 -11.12 20.99 8.45
C GLY A 187 -9.98 20.76 7.44
N VAL A 188 -10.26 20.84 6.14
CA VAL A 188 -9.24 20.68 5.08
C VAL A 188 -9.45 21.75 4.02
N SER A 189 -8.36 22.44 3.65
CA SER A 189 -8.32 23.44 2.58
C SER A 189 -8.73 22.87 1.20
N PRO A 190 -9.33 23.69 0.30
CA PRO A 190 -9.71 23.24 -1.05
C PRO A 190 -8.52 22.70 -1.86
N GLU A 191 -7.34 23.28 -1.70
CA GLU A 191 -6.11 22.83 -2.37
C GLU A 191 -5.65 21.45 -1.90
N ALA A 192 -5.70 21.18 -0.59
CA ALA A 192 -5.38 19.86 -0.06
C ALA A 192 -6.38 18.81 -0.53
N ARG A 193 -7.67 19.17 -0.67
CA ARG A 193 -8.69 18.29 -1.26
C ARG A 193 -8.41 17.99 -2.73
N ALA A 194 -8.05 18.99 -3.53
CA ALA A 194 -7.71 18.80 -4.93
C ALA A 194 -6.50 17.86 -5.09
N ARG A 195 -5.45 18.05 -4.28
CA ARG A 195 -4.27 17.15 -4.26
C ARG A 195 -4.61 15.74 -3.79
N ALA A 196 -5.43 15.59 -2.74
CA ALA A 196 -5.88 14.30 -2.27
C ALA A 196 -6.71 13.55 -3.34
N ARG A 197 -7.59 14.26 -4.06
CA ARG A 197 -8.35 13.72 -5.19
C ARG A 197 -7.44 13.29 -6.34
N ALA A 198 -6.44 14.10 -6.70
CA ALA A 198 -5.43 13.73 -7.71
C ALA A 198 -4.62 12.47 -7.31
N ALA A 199 -4.38 12.29 -6.01
CA ALA A 199 -3.75 11.09 -5.46
C ALA A 199 -4.70 9.88 -5.34
N GLY A 200 -5.97 10.03 -5.71
CA GLY A 200 -6.98 8.96 -5.72
C GLY A 200 -7.68 8.74 -4.37
N ALA A 201 -7.69 9.71 -3.47
CA ALA A 201 -8.53 9.69 -2.28
C ALA A 201 -9.98 10.06 -2.59
N ARG A 202 -10.92 9.48 -1.85
CA ARG A 202 -12.31 9.96 -1.80
C ARG A 202 -12.36 11.20 -0.92
N VAL A 203 -12.92 12.28 -1.44
CA VAL A 203 -12.99 13.57 -0.76
C VAL A 203 -14.43 14.09 -0.82
N GLY A 204 -14.94 14.58 0.31
CA GLY A 204 -16.29 15.12 0.37
C GLY A 204 -16.35 16.52 -0.23
N GLU A 205 -17.39 16.77 -1.01
CA GLU A 205 -17.74 18.12 -1.46
C GLU A 205 -18.53 18.81 -0.33
N ASN A 206 -18.28 20.11 -0.17
CA ASN A 206 -19.01 20.95 0.77
C ASN A 206 -20.42 21.16 0.26
#